data_AF-A0A0F0H9M4-F1
#
_entry.id   AF-A0A0F0H9M4-F1
#
_cell.length_a   1.000
_cell.length_b   1.000
_cell.length_c   1.000
_cell.angle_alpha   90.00
_cell.angle_beta   90.00
_cell.angle_gamma   90.00
#
_symmetry.space_group_name_H-M   'P 1'
#
loop_
_entity.id
_entity.type
_entity.pdbx_description
1 polymer ?
#
loop_
_entity_poly.entity_id
_entity_poly.type
_entity_poly.pdbx_seq_one_letter_code
_entity_poly.pdbx_strand_id
1 'polypeptide(L)'
;MRCGAVRCGAVPAPVLRALSVAEVREQAQAFGDAARYAIEAGFHGVELYGANGYLIQQFLSSSANLRTDSYGASRGSGGSPTVPT
;
A
#
# COMPACT_ATOMS: atom_id res chain seq x y z
N MET A 1 -33.65 28.41 8.90
CA MET A 1 -32.23 27.99 8.83
C MET A 1 -32.09 27.04 7.64
N ARG A 2 -31.43 27.45 6.55
CA ARG A 2 -31.14 26.56 5.42
C ARG A 2 -29.73 26.04 5.59
N CYS A 3 -29.56 24.73 5.62
CA CYS A 3 -28.25 24.11 5.54
C CYS A 3 -27.65 24.49 4.17
N GLY A 4 -26.54 25.21 4.15
CA GLY A 4 -25.84 25.58 2.91
C GLY A 4 -25.26 24.32 2.27
N ALA A 5 -25.46 24.17 0.96
CA ALA A 5 -24.96 23.02 0.21
C ALA A 5 -23.41 22.98 0.29
N VAL A 6 -22.89 22.01 1.05
CA VAL A 6 -21.46 21.65 0.98
C VAL A 6 -21.22 21.04 -0.40
N ARG A 7 -20.46 21.74 -1.24
CA ARG A 7 -20.00 21.17 -2.52
C ARG A 7 -19.02 20.07 -2.22
N CYS A 8 -19.41 18.83 -2.49
CA CYS A 8 -18.48 17.73 -2.64
C CYS A 8 -17.77 17.93 -3.99
N GLY A 9 -16.65 18.64 -3.98
CA GLY A 9 -15.76 18.77 -5.14
C GLY A 9 -14.78 17.61 -5.17
N ALA A 10 -14.52 17.04 -6.34
CA ALA A 10 -13.49 16.02 -6.50
C ALA A 10 -12.11 16.62 -6.16
N VAL A 11 -11.52 16.19 -5.05
CA VAL A 11 -10.13 16.52 -4.72
C VAL A 11 -9.24 15.60 -5.55
N PRO A 12 -8.29 16.14 -6.34
CA PRO A 12 -7.36 15.30 -7.09
C PRO A 12 -6.57 14.42 -6.12
N ALA A 13 -6.46 13.12 -6.45
CA ALA A 13 -5.68 12.20 -5.64
C ALA A 13 -4.22 12.67 -5.60
N PRO A 14 -3.57 12.63 -4.42
CA PRO A 14 -2.16 13.00 -4.32
C PRO A 14 -1.30 12.05 -5.16
N VAL A 15 -0.22 12.57 -5.73
CA VAL A 15 0.78 11.75 -6.41
C VAL A 15 1.47 10.85 -5.39
N LEU A 16 1.48 9.55 -5.65
CA LEU A 16 2.12 8.57 -4.77
C LEU A 16 3.64 8.66 -4.89
N ARG A 17 4.33 8.59 -3.74
CA ARG A 17 5.80 8.51 -3.68
C ARG A 17 6.22 7.07 -3.40
N ALA A 18 7.21 6.58 -4.15
CA ALA A 18 7.84 5.31 -3.84
C ALA A 18 8.61 5.38 -2.51
N LEU A 19 8.36 4.42 -1.62
CA LEU A 19 9.14 4.25 -0.38
C LEU A 19 10.59 3.90 -0.73
N SER A 20 11.55 4.33 0.08
CA SER A 20 12.92 3.80 0.04
C SER A 20 12.96 2.39 0.64
N VAL A 21 14.05 1.64 0.38
CA VAL A 21 14.27 0.32 0.99
C VAL A 21 14.25 0.40 2.53
N ALA A 22 14.75 1.50 3.11
CA ALA A 22 14.70 1.72 4.55
C ALA A 22 13.26 1.89 5.05
N GLU A 23 12.47 2.74 4.39
CA GLU A 23 11.06 2.96 4.74
C GLU A 23 10.20 1.69 4.57
N VAL A 24 10.50 0.82 3.60
CA VAL A 24 9.83 -0.49 3.47
C VAL A 24 10.10 -1.37 4.69
N ARG A 25 11.34 -1.38 5.20
CA ARG A 25 11.69 -2.13 6.41
C ARG A 25 11.04 -1.53 7.65
N GLU A 26 11.00 -0.22 7.76
CA GLU A 26 10.29 0.48 8.84
C GLU A 26 8.81 0.13 8.84
N GLN A 27 8.18 0.10 7.66
CA GLN A 27 6.78 -0.30 7.55
C GLN A 27 6.55 -1.75 7.96
N ALA A 28 7.45 -2.67 7.60
CA ALA A 28 7.39 -4.06 8.04
C ALA A 28 7.53 -4.19 9.57
N GLN A 29 8.42 -3.40 10.18
CA GLN A 29 8.54 -3.33 11.65
C GLN A 29 7.25 -2.79 12.28
N ALA A 30 6.64 -1.73 11.72
CA ALA A 30 5.39 -1.19 12.22
C ALA A 30 4.24 -2.21 12.18
N PHE A 31 4.15 -3.06 11.15
CA PHE A 31 3.21 -4.18 11.12
C PHE A 31 3.51 -5.22 12.21
N GLY A 32 4.78 -5.54 12.44
CA GLY A 32 5.21 -6.44 13.51
C GLY A 32 4.87 -5.91 14.90
N ASP A 33 5.10 -4.63 15.16
CA ASP A 33 4.72 -3.96 16.40
C ASP A 33 3.20 -3.94 16.58
N ALA A 34 2.44 -3.64 15.53
CA ALA A 34 0.97 -3.68 15.58
C ALA A 34 0.46 -5.09 15.91
N ALA A 35 1.07 -6.14 15.35
CA ALA A 35 0.75 -7.51 15.68
C ALA A 35 1.07 -7.83 17.15
N ARG A 36 2.23 -7.40 17.65
CA ARG A 36 2.61 -7.55 19.06
C ARG A 36 1.61 -6.85 19.98
N TYR A 37 1.22 -5.61 19.68
CA TYR A 37 0.21 -4.88 20.47
C TYR A 37 -1.15 -5.57 20.46
N ALA A 38 -1.55 -6.19 19.34
CA ALA A 38 -2.80 -6.95 19.29
C ALA A 38 -2.76 -8.18 20.23
N ILE A 39 -1.64 -8.90 20.27
CA ILE A 39 -1.47 -10.01 21.22
C ILE A 39 -1.48 -9.50 22.67
N GLU A 40 -0.76 -8.41 22.97
CA GLU A 40 -0.76 -7.78 24.30
C GLU A 40 -2.16 -7.30 24.72
N ALA A 41 -3.00 -6.89 23.76
CA ALA A 41 -4.40 -6.52 23.97
C ALA A 41 -5.35 -7.71 24.12
N GLY A 42 -4.87 -8.95 24.01
CA GLY A 42 -5.67 -10.17 24.19
C GLY A 42 -6.36 -10.69 22.93
N PHE A 43 -5.97 -10.23 21.73
CA PHE A 43 -6.43 -10.87 20.50
C PHE A 43 -5.76 -12.24 20.30
N HIS A 44 -6.49 -13.17 19.71
CA HIS A 44 -5.97 -14.51 19.40
C HIS A 44 -5.03 -14.53 18.19
N GLY A 45 -5.05 -13.47 17.39
CA GLY A 45 -4.25 -13.36 16.18
C GLY A 45 -4.56 -12.09 15.43
N VAL A 46 -3.85 -11.90 14.32
CA VAL A 46 -4.00 -10.77 13.41
C VAL A 46 -4.06 -11.27 11.97
N GLU A 47 -4.74 -10.52 11.12
CA GLU A 47 -4.77 -10.75 9.68
C GLU A 47 -4.09 -9.58 8.98
N LEU A 48 -3.18 -9.89 8.04
CA LEU A 48 -2.56 -8.87 7.20
C LEU A 48 -3.47 -8.54 6.03
N TYR A 49 -3.88 -7.27 5.93
CA TYR A 49 -4.78 -6.82 4.87
C TYR A 49 -4.04 -6.60 3.54
N GLY A 50 -3.96 -7.64 2.73
CA GLY A 50 -3.20 -7.70 1.47
C GLY A 50 -4.01 -7.47 0.19
N ALA A 51 -5.21 -6.90 0.26
CA ALA A 51 -6.17 -6.82 -0.86
C ALA A 51 -6.57 -5.36 -1.20
N ASN A 52 -7.51 -5.19 -2.13
CA ASN A 52 -8.23 -3.93 -2.45
C ASN A 52 -7.36 -2.70 -2.74
N GLY A 53 -6.16 -2.90 -3.28
CA GLY A 53 -5.24 -1.84 -3.71
C GLY A 53 -4.48 -1.18 -2.57
N TYR A 54 -4.51 -1.74 -1.36
CA TYR A 54 -3.71 -1.27 -0.23
C TYR A 54 -2.24 -1.65 -0.38
N LEU A 55 -1.40 -1.11 0.49
CA LEU A 55 0.05 -1.10 0.36
C LEU A 55 0.65 -2.48 0.03
N ILE A 56 0.28 -3.53 0.76
CA ILE A 56 0.80 -4.89 0.51
C ILE A 56 0.45 -5.35 -0.91
N GLN A 57 -0.80 -5.16 -1.35
CA GLN A 57 -1.20 -5.50 -2.73
C GLN A 57 -0.48 -4.67 -3.78
N GLN A 58 -0.18 -3.40 -3.49
CA GLN A 58 0.56 -2.54 -4.40
C GLN A 58 1.96 -3.10 -4.68
N PHE A 59 2.65 -3.66 -3.67
CA PHE A 59 3.94 -4.33 -3.85
C PHE A 59 3.84 -5.65 -4.62
N LEU A 60 2.70 -6.36 -4.53
CA LEU A 60 2.48 -7.63 -5.22
C LEU A 60 2.00 -7.46 -6.67
N SER A 61 1.39 -6.32 -7.00
CA SER A 61 0.84 -6.07 -8.34
C SER A 61 1.90 -5.55 -9.31
N SER A 62 2.05 -6.19 -10.47
CA SER A 62 2.95 -5.73 -11.53
C SER A 62 2.54 -4.40 -12.16
N SER A 63 1.25 -4.04 -12.10
CA SER A 63 0.74 -2.76 -12.61
C SER A 63 0.99 -1.58 -11.66
N ALA A 64 1.23 -1.85 -10.37
CA ALA A 64 1.45 -0.82 -9.36
C ALA A 64 2.91 -0.76 -8.89
N ASN A 65 3.60 -1.90 -8.78
CA ASN A 65 5.00 -1.98 -8.38
C ASN A 65 5.93 -1.90 -9.60
N LEU A 66 6.36 -0.68 -9.91
CA LEU A 66 7.32 -0.41 -10.97
C LEU A 66 8.77 -0.29 -10.46
N ARG A 67 9.05 -0.80 -9.25
CA ARG A 67 10.37 -0.72 -8.62
C ARG A 67 11.38 -1.63 -9.32
N THR A 68 12.65 -1.25 -9.26
CA THR A 68 13.79 -2.02 -9.80
C THR A 68 14.76 -2.51 -8.72
N ASP A 69 14.43 -2.31 -7.45
CA ASP A 69 15.22 -2.76 -6.31
C ASP A 69 14.80 -4.16 -5.83
N SER A 70 15.29 -4.58 -4.66
CA SER A 70 14.99 -5.90 -4.08
C SER A 70 13.51 -6.14 -3.77
N TYR A 71 12.68 -5.10 -3.76
CA TYR A 71 11.23 -5.19 -3.57
C TYR A 71 10.46 -5.02 -4.89
N GLY A 72 11.15 -4.84 -6.01
CA GLY A 72 10.58 -4.90 -7.36
C GLY A 72 10.27 -6.33 -7.76
N ALA A 73 9.32 -6.51 -8.67
CA ALA A 73 8.96 -7.84 -9.17
C ALA A 73 10.17 -8.51 -9.83
N SER A 74 10.70 -9.58 -9.21
CA SER A 74 11.62 -10.50 -9.89
C SER A 74 10.85 -11.19 -11.01
N ARG A 75 11.24 -10.94 -12.26
CA ARG A 75 10.55 -11.34 -13.48
C ARG A 75 10.13 -12.82 -13.47
N GLY A 76 8.85 -13.08 -13.23
CA GLY A 76 8.17 -14.34 -13.56
C GLY A 76 7.05 -14.04 -14.55
N SER A 77 7.26 -14.40 -15.83
CA SER A 77 6.41 -14.17 -17.01
C SER A 77 6.44 -12.75 -17.62
N GLY A 78 6.81 -12.69 -18.90
CA GLY A 78 7.03 -11.47 -19.68
C GLY A 78 5.74 -10.78 -20.10
N GLY A 79 5.30 -9.82 -19.30
CA GLY A 79 4.44 -8.73 -19.76
C GLY A 79 5.29 -7.49 -19.97
N SER A 80 5.35 -6.98 -21.21
CA SER A 80 6.00 -5.70 -21.50
C SER A 80 5.34 -4.57 -20.69
N PRO A 81 6.10 -3.60 -20.13
CA PRO A 81 5.50 -2.47 -19.42
C PRO A 81 4.85 -1.54 -20.46
N THR A 82 3.59 -1.77 -20.80
CA THR A 82 2.81 -0.77 -21.54
C THR A 82 2.49 0.35 -20.58
N VAL A 83 3.32 1.39 -20.59
CA VAL A 83 3.00 2.69 -20.01
C VAL A 83 1.72 3.19 -20.72
N PRO A 84 0.62 3.50 -20.01
CA PRO A 84 -0.51 4.16 -20.64
C PRO A 84 -0.03 5.55 -21.10
N THR A 85 0.00 5.74 -22.42
CA THR A 85 0.07 7.06 -23.05
C THR A 85 -1.29 7.75 -22.91
#